data_AF-A0A1Y3MTL4-F1
#
_entry.id   AF-A0A1Y3MTL4-F1
#
_cell.length_a   1.000
_cell.length_b   1.000
_cell.length_c   1.000
_cell.angle_alpha   90.00
_cell.angle_beta   90.00
_cell.angle_gamma   90.00
#
_symmetry.space_group_name_H-M   'P 1'
#
loop_
_entity.id
_entity.type
_entity.pdbx_description
1 polymer ?
#
loop_
_entity_poly.entity_id
_entity_poly.type
_entity_poly.pdbx_seq_one_letter_code
_entity_poly.pdbx_strand_id
1 'polypeptide(L)'
;MDGDGNNSPANKTMNNEESEQRSKYPLRGILANKFPPPYSYADYRAFCLTELSHDNVDFYSEACIYRTEALKRFNKLTAGNGEEPESSSNQGSRYLEFDKVKNGNVQSDYSSQQNLAHQQQTKQLEEGDRQYLTYILQDISRSYIQTGAPKEINLSQVIRSRLIQYIYDGNNLHPDILLPAMNKAFEMMKTESYPRFLRAILSGQYISKVAEQNIPQQPTGSSNVFHENVEIVFPNKESDPNAKKRQSKEVSDNNNNTLKEKELNTQKPEVITKTAQMGDTPGNQEKTSKCCCLIQ
;
A
#
# COMPACT_ATOMS: atom_id res chain seq x y z
N MET A 1 -4.09 35.91 -39.68
CA MET A 1 -4.95 36.81 -38.90
C MET A 1 -6.27 36.04 -38.80
N ASP A 2 -6.62 35.34 -37.73
CA ASP A 2 -6.32 35.55 -36.31
C ASP A 2 -6.35 34.22 -35.56
N GLY A 3 -5.36 34.01 -34.69
CA GLY A 3 -5.27 32.84 -33.82
C GLY A 3 -5.59 33.27 -32.38
N ASP A 4 -6.86 33.19 -31.99
CA ASP A 4 -7.29 33.50 -30.63
C ASP A 4 -6.85 32.38 -29.67
N GLY A 5 -5.68 32.59 -29.07
CA GLY A 5 -5.17 31.80 -27.96
C GLY A 5 -5.96 32.08 -26.69
N ASN A 6 -7.03 31.29 -26.48
CA ASN A 6 -7.88 31.36 -25.30
C ASN A 6 -7.17 30.77 -24.07
N ASN A 7 -6.20 31.50 -23.50
CA ASN A 7 -5.56 31.19 -22.23
C ASN A 7 -6.47 31.67 -21.09
N SER A 8 -7.36 30.79 -20.60
CA SER A 8 -8.19 31.09 -19.44
C SER A 8 -7.33 31.21 -18.16
N PRO A 9 -7.42 32.32 -17.40
CA PRO A 9 -6.60 32.59 -16.21
C PRO A 9 -6.90 31.67 -15.01
N ALA A 10 -8.01 30.94 -15.01
CA ALA A 10 -8.44 30.10 -13.88
C ALA A 10 -7.48 28.92 -13.57
N ASN A 11 -6.84 28.33 -14.59
CA ASN A 11 -5.95 27.18 -14.39
C ASN A 11 -4.59 27.54 -13.76
N LYS A 12 -4.17 28.82 -13.82
CA LYS A 12 -2.86 29.23 -13.30
C LYS A 12 -2.87 29.43 -11.79
N THR A 13 -4.01 29.81 -11.22
CA THR A 13 -4.17 30.06 -9.78
C THR A 13 -4.18 28.76 -8.97
N MET A 14 -4.92 27.72 -9.42
CA MET A 14 -5.05 26.47 -8.65
C MET A 14 -3.71 25.71 -8.48
N ASN A 15 -2.83 25.75 -9.49
CA ASN A 15 -1.53 25.08 -9.40
C ASN A 15 -0.60 25.73 -8.36
N ASN A 16 -0.75 27.04 -8.11
CA ASN A 16 0.08 27.74 -7.14
C ASN A 16 -0.36 27.42 -5.70
N GLU A 17 -1.68 27.42 -5.47
CA GLU A 17 -2.27 27.05 -4.17
C GLU A 17 -1.95 25.61 -3.78
N GLU A 18 -1.96 24.66 -4.73
CA GLU A 18 -1.59 23.27 -4.45
C GLU A 18 -0.13 23.14 -3.97
N SER A 19 0.80 23.85 -4.61
CA SER A 19 2.21 23.85 -4.21
C SER A 19 2.43 24.43 -2.81
N GLU A 20 1.67 25.48 -2.47
CA GLU A 20 1.68 26.07 -1.13
C GLU A 20 1.13 25.08 -0.09
N GLN A 21 0.01 24.41 -0.39
CA GLN A 21 -0.55 23.39 0.51
C GLN A 21 0.40 22.22 0.73
N ARG A 22 1.11 21.77 -0.30
CA ARG A 22 2.11 20.69 -0.16
C ARG A 22 3.24 21.05 0.80
N SER A 23 3.60 22.33 0.85
CA SER A 23 4.63 22.85 1.76
C SER A 23 4.08 23.00 3.19
N LYS A 24 2.82 23.42 3.32
CA LYS A 24 2.13 23.63 4.60
C LYS A 24 1.75 22.32 5.30
N TYR A 25 1.31 21.33 4.53
CA TYR A 25 0.79 20.05 5.02
C TYR A 25 1.52 18.86 4.38
N PRO A 26 2.84 18.71 4.59
CA PRO A 26 3.61 17.63 4.00
C PRO A 26 3.03 16.26 4.35
N LEU A 27 3.01 15.33 3.38
CA LEU A 27 2.49 13.97 3.55
C LEU A 27 3.05 13.27 4.80
N ARG A 28 4.35 13.43 5.10
CA ARG A 28 4.95 12.87 6.33
C ARG A 28 4.27 13.38 7.61
N GLY A 29 3.91 14.67 7.66
CA GLY A 29 3.22 15.24 8.81
C GLY A 29 1.77 14.73 8.93
N ILE A 30 1.09 14.53 7.80
CA ILE A 30 -0.23 13.89 7.75
C ILE A 30 -0.16 12.45 8.25
N LEU A 31 0.78 11.65 7.74
CA LEU A 31 0.99 10.25 8.15
C LEU A 31 1.39 10.13 9.63
N ALA A 32 2.10 11.11 10.17
CA ALA A 32 2.42 11.20 11.59
C ALA A 32 1.31 11.85 12.45
N ASN A 33 0.13 12.07 11.86
CA ASN A 33 -1.03 12.69 12.49
C ASN A 33 -0.74 14.02 13.21
N LYS A 34 0.14 14.86 12.63
CA LYS A 34 0.56 16.15 13.22
C LYS A 34 -0.40 17.30 12.96
N PHE A 35 -1.39 17.10 12.09
CA PHE A 35 -2.30 18.15 11.68
C PHE A 35 -3.74 17.80 12.08
N PRO A 36 -4.53 18.81 12.46
CA PRO A 36 -5.95 18.61 12.72
C PRO A 36 -6.71 18.38 11.40
N PRO A 37 -7.99 17.96 11.48
CA PRO A 37 -8.89 17.97 10.33
C PRO A 37 -8.89 19.29 9.54
N PRO A 38 -9.04 19.25 8.20
CA PRO A 38 -9.20 18.07 7.35
C PRO A 38 -7.89 17.39 6.92
N TYR A 39 -6.74 17.75 7.52
CA TYR A 39 -5.41 17.27 7.12
C TYR A 39 -4.86 16.17 8.05
N SER A 40 -5.72 15.53 8.82
CA SER A 40 -5.31 14.48 9.77
C SER A 40 -4.98 13.15 9.09
N TYR A 41 -4.32 12.23 9.80
CA TYR A 41 -4.10 10.87 9.30
C TYR A 41 -5.43 10.18 9.00
N ALA A 42 -6.40 10.33 9.90
CA ALA A 42 -7.72 9.71 9.77
C ALA A 42 -8.44 10.22 8.52
N ASP A 43 -8.35 11.52 8.22
CA ASP A 43 -8.93 12.10 7.02
C ASP A 43 -8.27 11.57 5.74
N TYR A 44 -6.94 11.54 5.71
CA TYR A 44 -6.22 11.05 4.55
C TYR A 44 -6.48 9.56 4.30
N ARG A 45 -6.53 8.74 5.36
CA ARG A 45 -6.90 7.33 5.25
C ARG A 45 -8.35 7.16 4.76
N ALA A 46 -9.29 7.95 5.28
CA ALA A 46 -10.68 7.93 4.85
C ALA A 46 -10.83 8.31 3.36
N PHE A 47 -10.08 9.30 2.89
CA PHE A 47 -10.00 9.63 1.47
C PHE A 47 -9.41 8.48 0.65
N CYS A 48 -8.32 7.83 1.11
CA CYS A 48 -7.75 6.71 0.38
C CYS A 48 -8.68 5.48 0.34
N LEU A 49 -9.57 5.31 1.33
CA LEU A 49 -10.61 4.27 1.31
C LEU A 49 -11.61 4.51 0.17
N THR A 50 -12.05 5.75 -0.06
CA THR A 50 -12.98 6.05 -1.16
C THR A 50 -12.35 5.84 -2.53
N GLU A 51 -11.03 6.07 -2.65
CA GLU A 51 -10.27 5.82 -3.86
C GLU A 51 -9.75 4.38 -3.99
N LEU A 52 -10.11 3.46 -3.07
CA LEU A 52 -9.61 2.08 -3.02
C LEU A 52 -8.07 1.99 -3.08
N SER A 53 -7.38 2.93 -2.44
CA SER A 53 -5.91 3.06 -2.43
C SER A 53 -5.31 3.07 -1.02
N HIS A 54 -6.13 2.71 -0.02
CA HIS A 54 -5.76 2.71 1.40
C HIS A 54 -4.68 1.67 1.77
N ASP A 55 -4.47 0.63 0.98
CA ASP A 55 -3.50 -0.44 1.28
C ASP A 55 -2.08 0.11 1.50
N ASN A 56 -1.67 1.12 0.74
CA ASN A 56 -0.36 1.77 0.93
C ASN A 56 -0.27 2.51 2.28
N VAL A 57 -1.37 3.13 2.72
CA VAL A 57 -1.45 3.87 4.00
C VAL A 57 -1.42 2.89 5.17
N ASP A 58 -2.20 1.81 5.06
CA ASP A 58 -2.30 0.76 6.07
C ASP A 58 -0.96 0.03 6.23
N PHE A 59 -0.38 -0.43 5.12
CA PHE A 59 0.94 -1.05 5.09
C PHE A 59 2.01 -0.15 5.73
N TYR A 60 2.05 1.14 5.34
CA TYR A 60 3.06 2.06 5.86
C TYR A 60 2.94 2.23 7.38
N SER A 61 1.70 2.34 7.89
CA SER A 61 1.41 2.43 9.32
C SER A 61 1.86 1.17 10.06
N GLU A 62 1.46 -0.01 9.60
CA GLU A 62 1.84 -1.29 10.21
C GLU A 62 3.35 -1.53 10.18
N ALA A 63 4.02 -1.18 9.08
CA ALA A 63 5.47 -1.27 8.98
C ALA A 63 6.19 -0.31 9.94
N CYS A 64 5.64 0.87 10.20
CA CYS A 64 6.16 1.79 11.23
C CYS A 64 6.00 1.21 12.65
N ILE A 65 4.88 0.55 12.93
CA ILE A 65 4.63 -0.12 14.21
C ILE A 65 5.64 -1.25 14.39
N TYR A 66 5.79 -2.13 13.39
CA TYR A 66 6.78 -3.20 13.40
C TYR A 66 8.19 -2.66 13.68
N ARG A 67 8.61 -1.63 12.93
CA ARG A 67 9.94 -1.03 13.07
C ARG A 67 10.17 -0.48 14.48
N THR A 68 9.17 0.19 15.05
CA THR A 68 9.23 0.72 16.42
C THR A 68 9.36 -0.41 17.44
N GLU A 69 8.56 -1.47 17.30
CA GLU A 69 8.58 -2.63 18.20
C GLU A 69 9.87 -3.45 18.10
N ALA A 70 10.43 -3.59 16.89
CA ALA A 70 11.72 -4.20 16.67
C ALA A 70 12.82 -3.36 17.32
N LEU A 71 12.86 -2.05 17.06
CA LEU A 71 13.92 -1.17 17.59
C LEU A 71 13.97 -1.19 19.13
N LYS A 72 12.81 -1.19 19.80
CA LYS A 72 12.75 -1.33 21.27
C LYS A 72 13.47 -2.59 21.77
N ARG A 73 13.28 -3.72 21.09
CA ARG A 73 13.84 -5.02 21.47
C ARG A 73 15.33 -5.12 21.16
N PHE A 74 15.76 -4.61 20.00
CA PHE A 74 17.18 -4.55 19.67
C PHE A 74 17.95 -3.61 20.60
N ASN A 75 17.36 -2.48 21.02
CA ASN A 75 17.99 -1.58 21.99
C ASN A 75 18.12 -2.20 23.40
N LYS A 76 17.17 -3.06 23.80
CA LYS A 76 17.27 -3.81 25.07
C LYS A 76 18.55 -4.66 25.12
N LEU A 77 18.95 -5.27 23.99
CA LEU A 77 20.19 -6.05 23.90
C LEU A 77 21.44 -5.20 24.18
N THR A 78 21.44 -3.95 23.73
CA THR A 78 22.59 -3.04 23.93
C THR A 78 22.65 -2.49 25.35
N ALA A 79 21.51 -2.35 26.03
CA ALA A 79 21.44 -1.81 27.38
C ALA A 79 21.81 -2.83 28.48
N GLY A 80 21.74 -4.14 28.20
CA GLY A 80 21.98 -5.19 29.20
C GLY A 80 23.43 -5.44 29.61
N ASN A 81 24.42 -4.72 29.03
CA ASN A 81 25.85 -4.99 29.24
C ASN A 81 26.64 -3.86 29.92
N GLY A 82 25.99 -2.82 30.47
CA GLY A 82 26.68 -1.74 31.15
C GLY A 82 25.77 -0.97 32.09
N GLU A 83 26.28 -0.71 33.29
CA GLU A 83 25.67 0.07 34.37
C GLU A 83 24.88 1.30 33.88
N GLU A 84 23.69 1.48 34.47
CA GLU A 84 22.81 2.68 34.43
C GLU A 84 23.32 3.87 33.62
N PRO A 85 22.86 4.06 32.37
CA PRO A 85 23.10 5.30 31.66
C PRO A 85 22.04 6.31 32.08
N GLU A 86 22.50 7.40 32.68
CA GLU A 86 21.70 8.59 32.93
C GLU A 86 20.90 9.01 31.69
N SER A 87 19.67 9.40 31.98
CA SER A 87 18.62 9.93 31.10
C SER A 87 19.17 10.85 29.99
N SER A 88 19.56 10.28 28.85
CA SER A 88 19.95 11.00 27.64
C SER A 88 18.86 10.83 26.59
N SER A 89 17.90 11.75 26.61
CA SER A 89 16.70 11.80 25.77
C SER A 89 16.94 12.10 24.28
N ASN A 90 18.16 11.92 23.74
CA ASN A 90 18.53 12.49 22.43
C ASN A 90 18.89 11.50 21.31
N GLN A 91 18.77 10.17 21.50
CA GLN A 91 19.00 9.23 20.38
C GLN A 91 17.77 9.00 19.48
N GLY A 92 16.60 9.56 19.83
CA GLY A 92 15.38 9.48 19.01
C GLY A 92 15.37 10.33 17.74
N SER A 93 16.42 11.13 17.48
CA SER A 93 16.39 12.19 16.45
C SER A 93 17.29 11.96 15.23
N ARG A 94 17.71 10.72 14.94
CA ARG A 94 18.24 10.36 13.59
C ARG A 94 17.16 9.92 12.60
N TYR A 95 15.89 9.98 13.01
CA TYR A 95 14.80 9.34 12.29
C TYR A 95 14.16 10.20 11.18
N LEU A 96 14.59 11.46 11.02
CA LEU A 96 14.04 12.38 10.01
C LEU A 96 15.07 12.93 9.01
N GLU A 97 16.36 12.58 9.11
CA GLU A 97 17.38 13.08 8.18
C GLU A 97 17.55 12.15 6.96
N PHE A 98 16.46 11.90 6.22
CA PHE A 98 16.49 11.20 4.93
C PHE A 98 16.54 12.16 3.72
N ASP A 99 16.45 13.48 3.93
CA ASP A 99 16.36 14.48 2.84
C ASP A 99 17.72 14.97 2.30
N LYS A 100 18.84 14.32 2.67
CA LYS A 100 20.18 14.66 2.12
C LYS A 100 20.71 13.69 1.06
N VAL A 101 19.88 12.82 0.49
CA VAL A 101 20.29 12.04 -0.70
C VAL A 101 19.90 12.78 -1.98
N LYS A 102 20.53 13.94 -2.19
CA LYS A 102 20.46 14.69 -3.43
C LYS A 102 21.45 14.04 -4.41
N ASN A 103 21.01 12.97 -5.08
CA ASN A 103 21.47 12.51 -6.42
C ASN A 103 20.93 11.09 -6.72
N GLY A 104 19.80 11.02 -7.42
CA GLY A 104 19.55 10.13 -8.58
C GLY A 104 19.81 8.62 -8.54
N ASN A 105 20.23 8.01 -7.43
CA ASN A 105 20.49 6.58 -7.37
C ASN A 105 20.05 6.00 -6.03
N VAL A 106 18.73 5.86 -5.86
CA VAL A 106 18.14 5.18 -4.69
C VAL A 106 18.14 3.67 -4.93
N GLN A 107 19.33 3.11 -5.15
CA GLN A 107 19.61 1.72 -4.79
C GLN A 107 20.17 1.74 -3.37
N SER A 108 19.27 1.84 -2.39
CA SER A 108 19.58 1.27 -1.07
C SER A 108 19.59 -0.25 -1.27
N ASP A 109 20.68 -0.74 -1.87
CA ASP A 109 20.91 -2.16 -2.04
C ASP A 109 21.17 -2.70 -0.65
N TYR A 110 20.08 -3.17 -0.03
CA TYR A 110 20.12 -4.07 1.10
C TYR A 110 20.85 -5.33 0.65
N SER A 111 22.18 -5.27 0.74
CA SER A 111 23.08 -6.25 0.16
C SER A 111 22.97 -7.57 0.94
N SER A 112 23.28 -8.69 0.27
CA SER A 112 23.28 -10.01 0.92
C SER A 112 24.18 -10.05 2.16
N GLN A 113 25.27 -9.26 2.17
CA GLN A 113 26.15 -9.12 3.33
C GLN A 113 25.48 -8.42 4.53
N GLN A 114 24.73 -7.33 4.28
CA GLN A 114 23.96 -6.67 5.36
C GLN A 114 22.90 -7.60 5.94
N ASN A 115 22.25 -8.41 5.10
CA ASN A 115 21.28 -9.38 5.56
C ASN A 115 21.90 -10.41 6.53
N LEU A 116 23.09 -10.92 6.22
CA LEU A 116 23.77 -11.89 7.08
C LEU A 116 24.12 -11.29 8.44
N ALA A 117 24.60 -10.05 8.49
CA ALA A 117 24.88 -9.35 9.74
C ALA A 117 23.60 -9.18 10.59
N HIS A 118 22.49 -8.79 9.95
CA HIS A 118 21.19 -8.63 10.61
C HIS A 118 20.61 -9.96 11.11
N GLN A 119 20.83 -11.05 10.37
CA GLN A 119 20.45 -12.40 10.81
C GLN A 119 21.21 -12.81 12.08
N GLN A 120 22.49 -12.46 12.20
CA GLN A 120 23.27 -12.73 13.42
C GLN A 120 22.76 -11.94 14.62
N GLN A 121 22.40 -10.67 14.45
CA GLN A 121 21.81 -9.87 15.53
C GLN A 121 20.45 -10.42 15.98
N THR A 122 19.65 -10.93 15.04
CA THR A 122 18.35 -11.55 15.35
C THR A 122 18.50 -12.76 16.28
N LYS A 123 19.61 -13.51 16.19
CA LYS A 123 19.88 -14.66 17.08
C LYS A 123 20.17 -14.25 18.53
N GLN A 124 20.52 -12.99 18.77
CA GLN A 124 20.81 -12.47 20.12
C GLN A 124 19.54 -12.06 20.87
N LEU A 125 18.41 -11.91 20.17
CA LEU A 125 17.13 -11.60 20.79
C LEU A 125 16.63 -12.77 21.66
N GLU A 126 15.97 -12.41 22.76
CA GLU A 126 15.21 -13.36 23.57
C GLU A 126 14.18 -14.11 22.72
N GLU A 127 13.92 -15.38 23.06
CA GLU A 127 13.01 -16.25 22.31
C GLU A 127 11.62 -15.62 22.12
N GLY A 128 11.04 -15.09 23.19
CA GLY A 128 9.71 -14.48 23.15
C GLY A 128 9.64 -13.24 22.26
N ASP A 129 10.69 -12.40 22.30
CA ASP A 129 10.82 -11.23 21.43
C ASP A 129 10.94 -11.63 19.97
N ARG A 130 11.73 -12.67 19.69
CA ARG A 130 11.89 -13.20 18.34
C ARG A 130 10.59 -13.75 17.78
N GLN A 131 9.83 -14.52 18.59
CA GLN A 131 8.53 -15.06 18.19
C GLN A 131 7.51 -13.96 17.89
N TYR A 132 7.46 -12.94 18.76
CA TYR A 132 6.57 -11.79 18.56
C TYR A 132 6.89 -11.01 17.27
N LEU A 133 8.17 -10.68 17.04
CA LEU A 133 8.57 -9.97 15.82
C LEU A 133 8.35 -10.81 14.57
N THR A 134 8.57 -12.13 14.66
CA THR A 134 8.29 -13.06 13.56
C THR A 134 6.80 -13.07 13.22
N TYR A 135 5.93 -13.14 14.23
CA TYR A 135 4.48 -13.11 14.04
C TYR A 135 4.03 -11.86 13.28
N ILE A 136 4.41 -10.67 13.75
CA ILE A 136 4.02 -9.40 13.11
C ILE A 136 4.57 -9.31 11.69
N LEU A 137 5.85 -9.65 11.49
CA LEU A 137 6.48 -9.52 10.18
C LEU A 137 5.88 -10.49 9.14
N GLN A 138 5.54 -11.71 9.57
CA GLN A 138 4.86 -12.68 8.71
C GLN A 138 3.43 -12.25 8.39
N ASP A 139 2.72 -11.65 9.33
CA ASP A 139 1.37 -11.11 9.11
C ASP A 139 1.39 -9.98 8.07
N ILE A 140 2.30 -9.01 8.24
CA ILE A 140 2.53 -7.94 7.25
C ILE A 140 2.89 -8.55 5.88
N SER A 141 3.75 -9.56 5.85
CA SER A 141 4.15 -10.20 4.59
C SER A 141 2.97 -10.84 3.86
N ARG A 142 2.14 -11.60 4.58
CA ARG A 142 0.95 -12.28 4.01
C ARG A 142 -0.15 -11.30 3.60
N SER A 143 -0.31 -10.20 4.33
CA SER A 143 -1.35 -9.22 4.09
C SER A 143 -1.03 -8.26 2.94
N TYR A 144 0.23 -7.86 2.78
CA TYR A 144 0.61 -6.77 1.86
C TYR A 144 1.70 -7.12 0.83
N ILE A 145 2.60 -8.06 1.10
CA ILE A 145 3.81 -8.26 0.28
C ILE A 145 3.67 -9.41 -0.70
N GLN A 146 3.09 -10.53 -0.26
CA GLN A 146 2.96 -11.74 -1.07
C GLN A 146 2.11 -11.49 -2.33
N THR A 147 2.42 -12.20 -3.41
CA THR A 147 1.62 -12.14 -4.63
C THR A 147 0.25 -12.77 -4.37
N GLY A 148 -0.82 -12.05 -4.71
CA GLY A 148 -2.20 -12.42 -4.41
C GLY A 148 -2.62 -12.12 -2.96
N ALA A 149 -1.83 -11.34 -2.22
CA ALA A 149 -2.21 -10.90 -0.89
C ALA A 149 -3.49 -10.04 -0.94
N PRO A 150 -4.36 -10.11 0.08
CA PRO A 150 -5.64 -9.40 0.07
C PRO A 150 -5.49 -7.87 -0.01
N LYS A 151 -4.39 -7.34 0.53
CA LYS A 151 -4.03 -5.91 0.49
C LYS A 151 -2.69 -5.72 -0.22
N GLU A 152 -2.44 -6.49 -1.27
CA GLU A 152 -1.16 -6.48 -1.99
C GLU A 152 -0.77 -5.07 -2.45
N ILE A 153 0.35 -4.57 -1.94
CA ILE A 153 0.90 -3.28 -2.39
C ILE A 153 1.73 -3.45 -3.67
N ASN A 154 1.74 -2.41 -4.50
CA ASN A 154 2.44 -2.42 -5.78
C ASN A 154 3.97 -2.27 -5.60
N LEU A 155 4.64 -3.42 -5.48
CA LEU A 155 6.09 -3.55 -5.40
C LEU A 155 6.66 -4.16 -6.67
N SER A 156 7.90 -3.77 -7.01
CA SER A 156 8.62 -4.48 -8.07
C SER A 156 8.91 -5.92 -7.65
N GLN A 157 8.92 -6.83 -8.61
CA GLN A 157 9.17 -8.25 -8.35
C GLN A 157 10.51 -8.48 -7.63
N VAL A 158 11.53 -7.67 -7.94
CA VAL A 158 12.84 -7.75 -7.29
C VAL A 158 12.76 -7.44 -5.79
N ILE A 159 12.07 -6.35 -5.41
CA ILE A 159 11.91 -5.96 -4.00
C ILE A 159 11.08 -7.04 -3.27
N ARG A 160 9.98 -7.47 -3.88
CA ARG A 160 9.10 -8.50 -3.31
C ARG A 160 9.83 -9.81 -3.04
N SER A 161 10.47 -10.39 -4.06
CA SER A 161 11.17 -11.66 -3.93
C SER A 161 12.27 -11.59 -2.86
N ARG A 162 13.02 -10.49 -2.83
CA ARG A 162 14.08 -10.28 -1.83
C ARG A 162 13.51 -10.18 -0.41
N LEU A 163 12.43 -9.44 -0.20
CA LEU A 163 11.78 -9.35 1.12
C LEU A 163 11.24 -10.70 1.59
N ILE A 164 10.56 -11.44 0.71
CA ILE A 164 10.05 -12.78 1.03
C ILE A 164 11.21 -13.70 1.44
N GLN A 165 12.30 -13.73 0.66
CA GLN A 165 13.48 -14.52 0.99
C GLN A 165 14.08 -14.13 2.36
N TYR A 166 14.19 -12.83 2.65
CA TYR A 166 14.76 -12.36 3.90
C TYR A 166 13.91 -12.66 5.13
N ILE A 167 12.57 -12.63 4.96
CA ILE A 167 11.62 -12.90 6.04
C ILE A 167 11.54 -14.41 6.33
N TYR A 168 11.36 -15.24 5.30
CA TYR A 168 11.11 -16.68 5.48
C TYR A 168 12.40 -17.51 5.58
N ASP A 169 13.37 -17.29 4.70
CA ASP A 169 14.60 -18.09 4.66
C ASP A 169 15.66 -17.50 5.58
N GLY A 170 15.74 -16.16 5.60
CA GLY A 170 16.72 -15.43 6.40
C GLY A 170 16.35 -15.34 7.88
N ASN A 171 15.08 -15.53 8.25
CA ASN A 171 14.56 -15.21 9.58
C ASN A 171 15.11 -13.84 10.08
N ASN A 172 15.19 -12.87 9.18
CA ASN A 172 15.75 -11.56 9.47
C ASN A 172 14.66 -10.69 10.08
N LEU A 173 14.86 -10.27 11.34
CA LEU A 173 13.89 -9.45 12.08
C LEU A 173 14.40 -8.04 12.34
N HIS A 174 15.34 -7.57 11.52
CA HIS A 174 15.91 -6.24 11.68
C HIS A 174 14.85 -5.15 11.53
N PRO A 175 14.86 -4.08 12.37
CA PRO A 175 13.85 -3.03 12.33
C PRO A 175 13.64 -2.38 10.95
N ASP A 176 14.71 -2.31 10.16
CA ASP A 176 14.69 -1.66 8.84
C ASP A 176 14.43 -2.63 7.66
N ILE A 177 14.05 -3.88 7.91
CA ILE A 177 13.84 -4.86 6.84
C ILE A 177 12.76 -4.42 5.83
N LEU A 178 11.70 -3.76 6.31
CA LEU A 178 10.59 -3.28 5.49
C LEU A 178 10.86 -1.94 4.79
N LEU A 179 11.99 -1.28 5.08
CA LEU A 179 12.28 0.08 4.62
C LEU A 179 12.19 0.24 3.08
N PRO A 180 12.69 -0.70 2.25
CA PRO A 180 12.54 -0.59 0.80
C PRO A 180 11.08 -0.56 0.34
N ALA A 181 10.21 -1.40 0.92
CA ALA A 181 8.78 -1.42 0.61
C ALA A 181 8.07 -0.18 1.16
N MET A 182 8.42 0.27 2.37
CA MET A 182 7.87 1.51 2.96
C MET A 182 8.17 2.73 2.09
N ASN A 183 9.40 2.86 1.58
CA ASN A 183 9.77 3.95 0.68
C ASN A 183 8.96 3.91 -0.62
N LYS A 184 8.74 2.72 -1.17
CA LYS A 184 7.92 2.56 -2.39
C LYS A 184 6.46 2.94 -2.15
N ALA A 185 5.85 2.44 -1.08
CA ALA A 185 4.48 2.80 -0.69
C ALA A 185 4.34 4.30 -0.43
N PHE A 186 5.32 4.91 0.24
CA PHE A 186 5.36 6.35 0.48
C PHE A 186 5.45 7.16 -0.82
N GLU A 187 6.33 6.79 -1.73
CA GLU A 187 6.43 7.48 -3.03
C GLU A 187 5.15 7.32 -3.85
N MET A 188 4.51 6.15 -3.83
CA MET A 188 3.20 5.98 -4.48
C MET A 188 2.13 6.90 -3.90
N MET A 189 1.98 6.93 -2.57
CA MET A 189 1.05 7.85 -1.90
C MET A 189 1.33 9.30 -2.30
N LYS A 190 2.60 9.70 -2.29
CA LYS A 190 3.07 11.05 -2.61
C LYS A 190 2.81 11.45 -4.07
N THR A 191 2.90 10.54 -5.02
CA THR A 191 2.70 10.82 -6.45
C THR A 191 1.25 10.65 -6.91
N GLU A 192 0.47 9.79 -6.24
CA GLU A 192 -0.87 9.39 -6.68
C GLU A 192 -1.98 10.00 -5.81
N SER A 193 -2.19 9.47 -4.60
CA SER A 193 -3.34 9.83 -3.77
C SER A 193 -3.18 11.17 -3.04
N TYR A 194 -1.98 11.53 -2.58
CA TYR A 194 -1.74 12.77 -1.84
C TYR A 194 -2.06 14.05 -2.64
N PRO A 195 -1.63 14.21 -3.91
CA PRO A 195 -2.05 15.35 -4.74
C PRO A 195 -3.56 15.44 -4.94
N ARG A 196 -4.24 14.29 -5.07
CA ARG A 196 -5.71 14.25 -5.23
C ARG A 196 -6.41 14.65 -3.94
N PHE A 197 -5.92 14.18 -2.80
CA PHE A 197 -6.42 14.55 -1.48
C PHE A 197 -6.37 16.06 -1.25
N LEU A 198 -5.22 16.70 -1.50
CA LEU A 198 -5.10 18.16 -1.34
C LEU A 198 -6.05 18.91 -2.27
N ARG A 199 -6.18 18.48 -3.53
CA ARG A 199 -7.14 19.08 -4.47
C ARG A 199 -8.60 18.87 -4.04
N ALA A 200 -8.93 17.72 -3.48
CA ALA A 200 -10.27 17.45 -2.97
C ALA A 200 -10.62 18.35 -1.78
N ILE A 201 -9.66 18.63 -0.89
CA ILE A 201 -9.86 19.60 0.19
C ILE A 201 -10.01 21.03 -0.35
N LEU A 202 -9.11 21.46 -1.24
CA LEU A 202 -9.14 22.83 -1.79
C LEU A 202 -10.41 23.12 -2.59
N SER A 203 -10.93 22.13 -3.31
CA SER A 203 -12.17 22.23 -4.07
C SER A 203 -13.44 22.08 -3.21
N GLY A 204 -13.30 21.78 -1.92
CA GLY A 204 -14.43 21.49 -1.03
C GLY A 204 -15.13 20.16 -1.32
N GLN A 205 -14.56 19.30 -2.18
CA GLN A 205 -15.09 17.97 -2.48
C GLN A 205 -14.91 16.98 -1.33
N TYR A 206 -13.90 17.20 -0.48
CA TYR A 206 -13.67 16.41 0.72
C TYR A 206 -14.16 17.16 1.97
N ILE A 207 -15.09 16.54 2.71
CA ILE A 207 -15.58 17.04 3.99
C ILE A 207 -15.11 16.08 5.09
N SER A 208 -14.42 16.62 6.10
CA SER A 208 -13.95 15.81 7.22
C SER A 208 -15.09 15.41 8.13
N LYS A 209 -15.32 14.11 8.24
CA LYS A 209 -16.27 13.55 9.21
C LYS A 209 -15.74 13.50 10.64
N VAL A 210 -14.41 13.52 10.79
CA VAL A 210 -13.76 13.50 12.11
C VAL A 210 -14.03 14.81 12.85
N ALA A 211 -14.17 15.91 12.11
CA ALA A 211 -14.54 17.21 12.67
C ALA A 211 -15.99 17.24 13.21
N GLU A 212 -16.92 16.49 12.62
CA GLU A 212 -18.35 16.54 12.97
C GLU A 212 -18.68 15.83 14.29
N GLN A 213 -17.90 14.81 14.69
CA GLN A 213 -18.15 14.04 15.91
C GLN A 213 -17.90 14.82 17.22
N ASN A 214 -17.39 16.05 17.16
CA ASN A 214 -17.16 16.91 18.33
C ASN A 214 -18.29 17.91 18.63
N ILE A 215 -19.42 17.84 17.90
CA ILE A 215 -20.61 18.61 18.26
C ILE A 215 -21.38 17.82 19.33
N PRO A 216 -21.64 18.37 20.54
CA PRO A 216 -22.38 17.67 21.58
C PRO A 216 -23.81 17.40 21.10
N GLN A 217 -24.04 16.19 20.60
CA GLN A 217 -25.37 15.71 20.26
C GLN A 217 -26.17 15.52 21.56
N GLN A 218 -27.30 16.20 21.66
CA GLN A 218 -28.33 15.92 22.64
C GLN A 218 -28.76 14.44 22.58
N PRO A 219 -29.12 13.82 23.71
CA PRO A 219 -29.42 12.41 23.77
C PRO A 219 -30.74 12.12 23.07
N THR A 220 -30.69 11.54 21.86
CA THR A 220 -31.85 10.90 21.26
C THR A 220 -31.46 9.50 20.77
N GLY A 221 -32.09 8.51 21.40
CA GLY A 221 -32.55 7.28 20.76
C GLY A 221 -31.51 6.37 20.12
N SER A 222 -31.19 5.30 20.84
CA SER A 222 -30.67 4.02 20.37
C SER A 222 -30.84 3.70 18.87
N SER A 223 -29.74 3.41 18.17
CA SER A 223 -29.62 2.15 17.42
C SER A 223 -28.16 1.85 17.07
N ASN A 224 -27.82 0.57 17.23
CA ASN A 224 -26.59 -0.04 16.76
C ASN A 224 -26.48 0.10 15.23
N VAL A 225 -25.24 0.20 14.73
CA VAL A 225 -24.65 -0.60 13.63
C VAL A 225 -23.52 0.22 12.99
N PHE A 226 -22.31 -0.31 13.10
CA PHE A 226 -21.13 0.05 12.31
C PHE A 226 -21.47 -0.12 10.82
N HIS A 227 -21.86 0.95 10.13
CA HIS A 227 -21.80 1.04 8.68
C HIS A 227 -21.02 2.29 8.28
N GLU A 228 -20.00 2.02 7.47
CA GLU A 228 -19.07 2.92 6.83
C GLU A 228 -19.81 3.82 5.81
N ASN A 229 -20.43 4.90 6.29
CA ASN A 229 -21.21 5.80 5.42
C ASN A 229 -20.34 6.96 4.93
N VAL A 230 -19.45 6.76 3.95
CA VAL A 230 -18.84 7.87 3.19
C VAL A 230 -19.84 8.43 2.19
N GLU A 231 -20.48 9.53 2.56
CA GLU A 231 -21.31 10.32 1.64
C GLU A 231 -20.40 11.20 0.78
N ILE A 232 -20.25 10.81 -0.48
CA ILE A 232 -19.61 11.63 -1.50
C ILE A 232 -20.70 12.53 -2.07
N VAL A 233 -20.63 13.83 -1.79
CA VAL A 233 -21.52 14.82 -2.40
C VAL A 233 -21.05 15.02 -3.85
N PHE A 234 -21.71 14.35 -4.79
CA PHE A 234 -21.53 14.65 -6.20
C PHE A 234 -22.21 15.99 -6.51
N PRO A 235 -21.52 16.96 -7.14
CA PRO A 235 -22.18 18.18 -7.57
C PRO A 235 -23.26 17.84 -8.60
N ASN A 236 -24.53 18.14 -8.26
CA ASN A 236 -25.65 18.04 -9.18
C ASN A 236 -25.36 18.88 -10.43
N LYS A 237 -25.24 18.23 -11.59
CA LYS A 237 -25.36 18.91 -12.87
C LYS A 237 -26.80 19.37 -13.02
N GLU A 238 -27.03 20.67 -12.84
CA GLU A 238 -28.26 21.32 -13.28
C GLU A 238 -28.45 21.01 -14.77
N SER A 239 -29.58 20.38 -15.09
CA SER A 239 -29.98 20.01 -16.43
C SER A 239 -30.44 21.26 -17.19
N ASP A 240 -29.67 21.63 -18.21
CA ASP A 240 -30.00 22.65 -19.19
C ASP A 240 -31.20 22.22 -20.06
N PRO A 241 -32.36 22.91 -20.04
CA PRO A 241 -33.55 22.49 -20.76
C PRO A 241 -33.60 23.16 -22.14
N ASN A 242 -32.68 22.83 -23.06
CA ASN A 242 -32.79 23.29 -24.45
C ASN A 242 -32.13 22.34 -25.45
N ALA A 243 -32.75 21.19 -25.69
CA ALA A 243 -32.49 20.40 -26.90
C ALA A 243 -33.76 19.63 -27.33
N LYS A 244 -34.68 20.34 -27.98
CA LYS A 244 -35.68 19.71 -28.86
C LYS A 244 -35.40 20.10 -30.30
N LYS A 245 -35.54 19.08 -31.17
CA LYS A 245 -35.97 19.18 -32.57
C LYS A 245 -34.84 19.25 -33.60
N ARG A 246 -34.53 18.09 -34.20
CA ARG A 246 -34.50 17.97 -35.67
C ARG A 246 -34.75 16.53 -36.11
N GLN A 247 -35.74 16.42 -36.98
CA GLN A 247 -36.29 15.21 -37.57
C GLN A 247 -35.42 14.71 -38.73
N SER A 248 -35.57 13.41 -38.93
CA SER A 248 -35.39 12.58 -40.12
C SER A 248 -35.54 13.25 -41.50
N LYS A 249 -34.67 12.85 -42.44
CA LYS A 249 -35.03 12.66 -43.85
C LYS A 249 -34.07 11.67 -44.54
N GLU A 250 -34.65 10.60 -45.09
CA GLU A 250 -34.05 9.61 -45.99
C GLU A 250 -33.64 10.24 -47.33
N VAL A 251 -32.54 9.75 -47.94
CA VAL A 251 -32.42 9.53 -49.41
C VAL A 251 -31.51 8.33 -49.66
N SER A 252 -31.96 7.52 -50.61
CA SER A 252 -31.49 6.22 -51.10
C SER A 252 -30.33 6.31 -52.11
N ASP A 253 -29.68 5.15 -52.31
CA ASP A 253 -29.14 4.58 -53.58
C ASP A 253 -27.64 4.22 -53.67
N ASN A 254 -27.42 2.90 -53.81
CA ASN A 254 -26.51 2.14 -54.70
C ASN A 254 -25.00 2.51 -54.76
N ASN A 255 -24.01 1.61 -54.73
CA ASN A 255 -23.89 0.37 -55.50
C ASN A 255 -22.65 -0.48 -55.07
N ASN A 256 -22.79 -1.81 -55.09
CA ASN A 256 -21.86 -2.93 -55.37
C ASN A 256 -20.31 -2.82 -55.20
N ASN A 257 -19.71 -3.75 -54.44
CA ASN A 257 -19.00 -4.95 -54.98
C ASN A 257 -18.31 -5.82 -53.90
N THR A 258 -18.80 -7.05 -53.74
CA THR A 258 -18.09 -8.34 -53.98
C THR A 258 -16.96 -8.86 -53.06
N LEU A 259 -17.33 -9.91 -52.29
CA LEU A 259 -16.67 -11.18 -51.96
C LEU A 259 -15.21 -11.21 -51.44
N LYS A 260 -15.03 -11.77 -50.22
CA LYS A 260 -14.49 -13.14 -50.08
C LYS A 260 -14.66 -13.67 -48.64
N GLU A 261 -15.39 -14.78 -48.57
CA GLU A 261 -15.54 -15.65 -47.41
C GLU A 261 -14.20 -16.28 -47.01
N LYS A 262 -14.00 -16.41 -45.70
CA LYS A 262 -13.21 -17.50 -45.13
C LYS A 262 -13.80 -17.89 -43.78
N GLU A 263 -14.48 -19.01 -43.81
CA GLU A 263 -14.98 -19.77 -42.67
C GLU A 263 -13.84 -20.12 -41.70
N LEU A 264 -14.07 -19.98 -40.40
CA LEU A 264 -13.37 -20.79 -39.40
C LEU A 264 -14.29 -21.08 -38.20
N ASN A 265 -14.93 -22.26 -38.31
CA ASN A 265 -15.00 -23.30 -37.29
C ASN A 265 -15.32 -22.89 -35.84
N THR A 266 -16.60 -22.98 -35.48
CA THR A 266 -17.10 -22.94 -34.10
C THR A 266 -17.06 -24.37 -33.52
N GLN A 267 -16.07 -24.66 -32.69
CA GLN A 267 -16.06 -25.89 -31.87
C GLN A 267 -16.74 -25.65 -30.52
N LYS A 268 -17.73 -26.50 -30.28
CA LYS A 268 -18.60 -26.62 -29.10
C LYS A 268 -17.80 -27.25 -27.93
N PRO A 269 -17.86 -26.72 -26.69
CA PRO A 269 -17.22 -27.39 -25.56
C PRO A 269 -18.06 -28.58 -25.09
N GLU A 270 -17.45 -29.76 -25.12
CA GLU A 270 -18.00 -31.02 -24.63
C GLU A 270 -17.73 -31.15 -23.12
N VAL A 271 -18.79 -31.50 -22.38
CA VAL A 271 -18.80 -31.69 -20.93
C VAL A 271 -18.15 -33.04 -20.61
N ILE A 272 -16.99 -33.03 -19.95
CA ILE A 272 -16.34 -34.26 -19.45
C ILE A 272 -16.63 -34.38 -17.96
N THR A 273 -17.62 -35.22 -17.64
CA THR A 273 -17.83 -35.82 -16.33
C THR A 273 -16.75 -36.89 -16.11
N LYS A 274 -15.86 -36.71 -15.12
CA LYS A 274 -14.96 -37.79 -14.66
C LYS A 274 -15.29 -38.20 -13.23
N THR A 275 -15.83 -39.40 -13.17
CA THR A 275 -16.16 -40.22 -12.01
C THR A 275 -14.90 -40.63 -11.25
N ALA A 276 -15.02 -40.66 -9.91
CA ALA A 276 -14.03 -41.19 -9.00
C ALA A 276 -13.81 -42.70 -9.21
N GLN A 277 -12.55 -43.15 -9.12
CA GLN A 277 -12.20 -44.54 -8.84
C GLN A 277 -11.17 -44.57 -7.72
N MET A 278 -11.58 -45.16 -6.59
CA MET A 278 -10.71 -45.63 -5.52
C MET A 278 -10.00 -46.90 -5.99
N GLY A 279 -8.69 -46.97 -5.77
CA GLY A 279 -7.89 -48.16 -5.98
C GLY A 279 -6.92 -48.34 -4.82
N ASP A 280 -7.28 -49.24 -3.91
CA ASP A 280 -6.38 -49.83 -2.91
C ASP A 280 -5.41 -50.80 -3.60
N THR A 281 -4.12 -50.76 -3.24
CA THR A 281 -3.28 -51.97 -3.16
C THR A 281 -2.00 -51.72 -2.34
N PRO A 282 -1.45 -52.76 -1.67
CA PRO A 282 -0.50 -52.61 -0.58
C PRO A 282 0.96 -52.97 -0.97
N GLY A 283 1.89 -52.56 -0.11
CA GLY A 283 3.00 -53.42 0.31
C GLY A 283 4.40 -53.20 -0.29
N ASN A 284 5.30 -52.78 0.60
CA ASN A 284 6.49 -53.54 1.02
C ASN A 284 7.92 -53.03 0.65
N GLN A 285 8.79 -53.15 1.66
CA GLN A 285 10.28 -53.15 1.69
C GLN A 285 10.98 -51.77 1.63
N GLU A 286 11.50 -51.22 2.74
CA GLU A 286 12.61 -51.69 3.59
C GLU A 286 13.95 -51.75 2.83
N LYS A 287 14.83 -50.77 3.07
CA LYS A 287 16.29 -50.89 2.98
C LYS A 287 16.98 -49.74 3.71
N THR A 288 17.52 -50.09 4.86
CA THR A 288 18.52 -49.36 5.64
C THR A 288 19.82 -49.22 4.86
N SER A 289 20.49 -48.06 4.95
CA SER A 289 21.94 -47.99 4.72
C SER A 289 22.59 -47.04 5.71
N LYS A 290 23.21 -47.64 6.73
CA LYS A 290 24.22 -47.02 7.59
C LYS A 290 25.53 -46.98 6.81
N CYS A 291 26.27 -45.89 6.89
CA CYS A 291 27.69 -45.88 6.55
C CYS A 291 28.48 -45.25 7.71
N CYS A 292 29.18 -46.08 8.45
CA CYS A 292 30.27 -45.70 9.36
C CYS A 292 31.56 -45.69 8.56
N CYS A 293 32.35 -44.62 8.68
CA CYS A 293 33.80 -44.68 8.53
C CYS A 293 34.44 -43.97 9.72
N LEU A 294 34.98 -44.79 10.62
CA LEU A 294 36.05 -44.48 11.57
C LEU A 294 37.41 -44.57 10.84
N ILE A 295 38.49 -44.23 11.55
CA ILE A 295 39.93 -44.21 11.21
C ILE A 295 40.39 -42.76 10.95
N GLN A 296 41.29 -42.14 11.72
CA GLN A 296 42.24 -42.61 12.74
C GLN A 296 42.54 -41.45 13.71
#